data_AF-A0A9X2ZGP6-F1
#
_entry.id   AF-A0A9X2ZGP6-F1
#
_cell.length_a   1.000
_cell.length_b   1.000
_cell.length_c   1.000
_cell.angle_alpha   90.00
_cell.angle_beta   90.00
_cell.angle_gamma   90.00
#
_symmetry.space_group_name_H-M   'P 1'
#
loop_
_entity.id
_entity.type
_entity.pdbx_description
1 polymer ?
#
loop_
_entity_poly.entity_id
_entity_poly.type
_entity_poly.pdbx_seq_one_letter_code
_entity_poly.pdbx_strand_id
1 'polypeptide(L)'
;MILIGLLMFNIASCQKKENNNSKHIKIKKEENKMMNKTQPIYAIKVHSIGAFEIFVNGISIYSHKDKEASIITLPINGDILSSGVQMLQIILHSADKLTKSELQNYSFKIVQYNGFDSPDVKVVQECVFNESLSKDKYTYLQSWTFEAIVPYKVTGWIYSFNLKEENKDHLLNEVQQFYLKTWNLINSGNYIEYYKIIERRHQENLIAFYNSSEVNEEHNEIKQRILDAKGKMYPIDFSKFYSDGRLAVLEDKDGFSPLVYETDQYTDYFGFIFHRPKPGAPLEVIR
;
A
#
# COMPACT_ATOMS: atom_id res chain seq x y z
N MET A 1 -1.25 -8.88 -4.26
CA MET A 1 -0.13 -8.33 -3.48
C MET A 1 0.14 -6.98 -4.07
N ILE A 2 -0.46 -6.00 -3.42
CA ILE A 2 -0.25 -4.62 -3.73
C ILE A 2 1.14 -4.29 -3.20
N LEU A 3 2.12 -4.19 -4.09
CA LEU A 3 3.26 -3.32 -3.81
C LEU A 3 2.72 -1.89 -3.98
N ILE A 4 2.00 -1.40 -2.96
CA ILE A 4 2.05 0.03 -2.65
C ILE A 4 3.54 0.27 -2.47
N GLY A 5 4.11 1.25 -3.18
CA GLY A 5 5.50 1.63 -3.03
C GLY A 5 5.81 1.71 -1.54
N LEU A 6 6.47 0.67 -1.04
CA LEU A 6 6.81 0.57 0.36
C LEU A 6 7.76 1.72 0.61
N LEU A 7 7.41 2.58 1.55
CA LEU A 7 8.36 3.45 2.24
C LEU A 7 9.39 2.54 2.93
N MET A 8 10.37 2.07 2.15
CA MET A 8 11.50 1.27 2.60
C MET A 8 12.53 2.24 3.18
N PHE A 9 12.43 2.51 4.47
CA PHE A 9 13.51 3.16 5.22
C PHE A 9 14.66 2.17 5.41
N ASN A 10 15.51 2.02 4.40
CA ASN A 10 16.83 1.43 4.58
C ASN A 10 17.77 2.47 5.20
N ILE A 11 17.88 2.48 6.53
CA ILE A 11 18.96 3.22 7.20
C ILE A 11 20.24 2.36 7.15
N ALA A 12 20.78 2.15 5.96
CA ALA A 12 22.14 1.65 5.81
C ALA A 12 23.09 2.86 5.88
N SER A 13 23.66 3.07 7.06
CA SER A 13 24.77 4.00 7.27
C SER A 13 25.97 3.60 6.42
N CYS A 14 26.06 4.13 5.20
CA CYS A 14 27.28 4.16 4.42
C CYS A 14 27.87 5.57 4.46
N GLN A 15 28.86 5.76 5.33
CA GLN A 15 29.80 6.87 5.22
C GLN A 15 30.47 6.80 3.83
N LYS A 16 30.20 7.78 2.97
CA LYS A 16 31.03 8.05 1.78
C LYS A 16 31.44 9.51 1.77
N LYS A 17 32.76 9.68 1.67
CA LYS A 17 33.53 10.91 1.57
C LYS A 17 32.95 11.89 0.55
N GLU A 18 32.92 13.15 0.95
CA GLU A 18 32.73 14.31 0.09
C GLU A 18 33.70 14.30 -1.09
N ASN A 19 33.19 14.63 -2.28
CA ASN A 19 33.99 15.24 -3.31
C ASN A 19 33.16 16.31 -4.04
N ASN A 20 33.60 17.56 -3.88
CA ASN A 20 33.01 18.77 -4.43
C ASN A 20 33.16 18.82 -5.95
N ASN A 21 32.05 18.98 -6.67
CA ASN A 21 31.84 19.99 -7.73
C ASN A 21 30.64 19.62 -8.62
N SER A 22 29.52 20.34 -8.50
CA SER A 22 28.89 20.95 -9.68
C SER A 22 27.86 22.02 -9.31
N LYS A 23 28.11 23.19 -9.91
CA LYS A 23 27.28 24.38 -10.15
C LYS A 23 25.81 24.31 -9.70
N HIS A 24 25.50 25.09 -8.66
CA HIS A 24 24.14 25.46 -8.27
C HIS A 24 23.41 26.22 -9.38
N ILE A 25 22.41 25.57 -9.99
CA ILE A 25 21.27 26.26 -10.59
C ILE A 25 20.38 26.68 -9.41
N LYS A 26 20.33 27.98 -9.12
CA LYS A 26 19.37 28.56 -8.16
C LYS A 26 17.97 28.48 -8.76
N ILE A 27 17.27 27.37 -8.54
CA ILE A 27 15.81 27.34 -8.66
C ILE A 27 15.28 28.05 -7.41
N LYS A 28 14.57 29.17 -7.62
CA LYS A 28 13.82 29.86 -6.57
C LYS A 28 12.84 28.84 -5.97
N LYS A 29 13.09 28.44 -4.72
CA LYS A 29 12.05 27.92 -3.82
C LYS A 29 11.05 29.05 -3.64
N GLU A 30 10.02 29.09 -4.46
CA GLU A 30 8.79 29.75 -4.06
C GLU A 30 8.26 29.00 -2.85
N GLU A 31 8.04 29.76 -1.80
CA GLU A 31 7.63 29.32 -0.48
C GLU A 31 6.26 28.63 -0.57
N ASN A 32 6.27 27.31 -0.72
CA ASN A 32 5.13 26.51 -0.30
C ASN A 32 5.00 26.69 1.21
N LYS A 33 4.06 27.56 1.59
CA LYS A 33 3.41 27.69 2.90
C LYS A 33 3.73 26.50 3.80
N MET A 34 4.46 26.77 4.88
CA MET A 34 4.68 25.92 6.05
C MET A 34 3.80 24.66 6.06
N MET A 35 4.37 23.53 5.64
CA MET A 35 3.90 22.21 6.01
C MET A 35 3.86 22.21 7.55
N ASN A 36 2.67 22.12 8.16
CA ASN A 36 2.57 22.04 9.61
C ASN A 36 3.34 20.79 10.06
N LYS A 37 4.53 20.97 10.64
CA LYS A 37 5.40 19.94 11.21
C LYS A 37 4.77 19.16 12.39
N THR A 38 3.46 19.25 12.57
CA THR A 38 2.71 18.70 13.71
C THR A 38 1.52 17.85 13.28
N GLN A 39 1.42 17.50 12.00
CA GLN A 39 0.32 16.65 11.53
C GLN A 39 0.58 15.18 11.85
N PRO A 40 -0.42 14.44 12.35
CA PRO A 40 -0.22 13.08 12.84
C PRO A 40 -0.01 12.11 11.68
N ILE A 41 1.06 11.32 11.76
CA ILE A 41 1.33 10.19 10.86
C ILE A 41 1.15 8.90 11.64
N TYR A 42 0.19 8.10 11.24
CA TYR A 42 -0.06 6.77 11.78
C TYR A 42 0.70 5.74 10.96
N ALA A 43 1.33 4.80 11.65
CA ALA A 43 2.00 3.69 11.02
C ALA A 43 1.84 2.39 11.82
N ILE A 44 2.02 1.25 11.16
CA ILE A 44 2.13 -0.06 11.80
C ILE A 44 3.60 -0.46 11.78
N LYS A 45 4.19 -0.54 12.97
CA LYS A 45 5.50 -1.17 13.15
C LYS A 45 5.30 -2.67 13.24
N VAL A 46 6.00 -3.38 12.37
CA VAL A 46 6.00 -4.84 12.30
C VAL A 46 7.40 -5.35 12.62
N HIS A 47 7.46 -6.34 13.49
CA HIS A 47 8.58 -7.24 13.59
C HIS A 47 8.03 -8.66 13.56
N SER A 48 8.36 -9.41 12.52
CA SER A 48 7.82 -10.76 12.32
C SER A 48 8.90 -11.73 11.87
N ILE A 49 8.82 -12.99 12.28
CA ILE A 49 9.50 -14.14 11.66
C ILE A 49 8.40 -15.14 11.29
N GLY A 50 7.92 -15.06 10.05
CA GLY A 50 6.78 -15.84 9.59
C GLY A 50 5.76 -15.03 8.80
N ALA A 51 4.82 -15.73 8.16
CA ALA A 51 3.92 -15.14 7.17
C ALA A 51 2.69 -14.50 7.82
N PHE A 52 2.28 -13.35 7.30
CA PHE A 52 1.13 -12.59 7.80
C PHE A 52 0.50 -11.69 6.74
N GLU A 53 -0.74 -11.28 6.99
CA GLU A 53 -1.47 -10.28 6.20
C GLU A 53 -2.04 -9.21 7.13
N ILE A 54 -1.98 -7.94 6.71
CA ILE A 54 -2.49 -6.79 7.46
C ILE A 54 -3.61 -6.12 6.66
N PHE A 55 -4.73 -5.91 7.35
CA PHE A 55 -5.87 -5.17 6.84
C PHE A 55 -6.17 -3.96 7.70
N VAL A 56 -6.36 -2.79 7.09
CA VAL A 56 -6.86 -1.59 7.75
C VAL A 56 -8.19 -1.21 7.13
N ASN A 57 -9.23 -1.09 7.96
CA ASN A 57 -10.59 -0.76 7.51
C ASN A 57 -11.10 -1.65 6.35
N GLY A 58 -10.73 -2.94 6.39
CA GLY A 58 -11.12 -3.95 5.42
C GLY A 58 -10.27 -3.98 4.14
N ILE A 59 -9.21 -3.17 4.03
CA ILE A 59 -8.27 -3.18 2.90
C ILE A 59 -6.99 -3.88 3.28
N SER A 60 -6.56 -4.85 2.47
CA SER A 60 -5.24 -5.44 2.56
C SER A 60 -4.18 -4.38 2.21
N ILE A 61 -3.38 -3.98 3.19
CA ILE A 61 -2.31 -2.99 2.99
C ILE A 61 -0.94 -3.65 2.84
N TYR A 62 -0.76 -4.86 3.36
CA TYR A 62 0.51 -5.57 3.28
C TYR A 62 0.33 -7.08 3.51
N SER A 63 1.12 -7.89 2.80
CA SER A 63 1.19 -9.33 2.97
C SER A 63 2.66 -9.75 2.88
N HIS A 64 3.11 -10.49 3.89
CA HIS A 64 4.41 -11.14 3.91
C HIS A 64 4.16 -12.64 3.83
N LYS A 65 4.59 -13.28 2.74
CA LYS A 65 4.32 -14.70 2.50
C LYS A 65 5.46 -15.61 2.93
N ASP A 66 6.63 -15.04 3.19
CA ASP A 66 7.84 -15.78 3.48
C ASP A 66 8.03 -16.00 4.98
N LYS A 67 8.87 -16.98 5.32
CA LYS A 67 9.27 -17.24 6.72
C LYS A 67 10.41 -16.36 7.20
N GLU A 68 10.90 -15.45 6.35
CA GLU A 68 12.00 -14.57 6.67
C GLU A 68 11.61 -13.49 7.66
N ALA A 69 12.62 -12.99 8.39
CA ALA A 69 12.43 -11.88 9.30
C ALA A 69 12.03 -10.63 8.52
N SER A 70 10.97 -9.96 8.94
CA SER A 70 10.53 -8.68 8.39
C SER A 70 10.48 -7.65 9.50
N ILE A 71 11.18 -6.53 9.31
CA ILE A 71 11.12 -5.35 10.17
C ILE A 71 10.73 -4.18 9.27
N ILE A 72 9.48 -3.75 9.38
CA ILE A 72 8.92 -2.71 8.50
C ILE A 72 8.08 -1.73 9.31
N THR A 73 8.03 -0.49 8.82
CA THR A 73 7.10 0.54 9.32
C THR A 73 6.21 0.94 8.15
N LEU A 74 4.93 0.61 8.25
CA LEU A 74 3.94 0.83 7.21
C LEU A 74 3.11 2.07 7.54
N PRO A 75 3.28 3.21 6.85
CA PRO A 75 2.40 4.36 7.04
C PRO A 75 0.99 4.04 6.53
N ILE A 76 -0.04 4.36 7.32
CA ILE A 76 -1.43 3.95 7.08
C ILE A 76 -2.40 5.12 6.99
N ASN A 77 -1.93 6.37 6.90
CA ASN A 77 -2.82 7.53 6.75
C ASN A 77 -3.70 7.40 5.50
N GLY A 78 -3.17 6.87 4.39
CA GLY A 78 -3.94 6.59 3.19
C GLY A 78 -5.14 5.66 3.43
N ASP A 79 -5.11 4.89 4.51
CA ASP A 79 -6.14 3.90 4.86
C ASP A 79 -7.09 4.35 5.98
N ILE A 80 -6.84 5.52 6.56
CA ILE A 80 -7.70 6.18 7.55
C ILE A 80 -8.54 7.21 6.81
N LEU A 81 -9.82 6.97 6.60
CA LEU A 81 -10.64 7.87 5.76
C LEU A 81 -11.10 9.14 6.50
N SER A 82 -11.20 9.07 7.82
CA SER A 82 -11.51 10.20 8.69
C SER A 82 -11.13 9.88 10.14
N SER A 83 -11.13 10.90 11.00
CA SER A 83 -11.02 10.70 12.45
C SER A 83 -12.09 9.74 12.99
N GLY A 84 -11.76 9.03 14.07
CA GLY A 84 -12.64 8.09 14.76
C GLY A 84 -11.98 6.73 15.00
N VAL A 85 -12.82 5.77 15.40
CA VAL A 85 -12.44 4.37 15.58
C VAL A 85 -12.14 3.73 14.23
N GLN A 86 -10.92 3.21 14.11
CA GLN A 86 -10.42 2.46 12.97
C GLN A 86 -10.31 0.98 13.33
N MET A 87 -10.37 0.11 12.33
CA MET A 87 -10.22 -1.34 12.50
C MET A 87 -8.90 -1.82 11.88
N LEU A 88 -8.14 -2.57 12.66
CA LEU A 88 -6.97 -3.33 12.22
C LEU A 88 -7.30 -4.82 12.30
N GLN A 89 -7.00 -5.57 11.25
CA GLN A 89 -7.08 -7.03 11.26
C GLN A 89 -5.75 -7.61 10.80
N ILE A 90 -5.29 -8.64 11.47
CA ILE A 90 -4.06 -9.35 11.10
C ILE A 90 -4.38 -10.83 10.98
N ILE A 91 -3.94 -11.42 9.88
CA ILE A 91 -3.97 -12.86 9.65
C ILE A 91 -2.53 -13.37 9.83
N LEU A 92 -2.34 -14.36 10.69
CA LEU A 92 -1.08 -15.09 10.80
C LEU A 92 -1.19 -16.41 10.06
N HIS A 93 -0.11 -16.83 9.39
CA HIS A 93 0.01 -18.13 8.74
C HIS A 93 1.25 -18.86 9.28
N SER A 94 1.04 -20.05 9.83
CA SER A 94 2.12 -20.91 10.33
C SER A 94 2.09 -22.27 9.62
N ALA A 95 3.28 -22.80 9.31
CA ALA A 95 3.44 -24.14 8.75
C ALA A 95 3.34 -25.25 9.82
N ASP A 96 3.75 -24.94 11.05
CA ASP A 96 3.92 -25.90 12.16
C ASP A 96 2.92 -25.65 13.31
N LYS A 97 1.87 -24.88 13.00
CA LYS A 97 0.82 -24.36 13.89
C LYS A 97 1.27 -23.24 14.83
N LEU A 98 0.33 -22.36 15.15
CA LEU A 98 0.51 -21.25 16.07
C LEU A 98 0.52 -21.76 17.52
N THR A 99 1.71 -21.81 18.09
CA THR A 99 1.94 -22.06 19.52
C THR A 99 2.23 -20.75 20.25
N LYS A 100 2.28 -20.77 21.59
CA LYS A 100 2.74 -19.63 22.38
C LYS A 100 4.14 -19.16 21.97
N SER A 101 5.05 -20.09 21.69
CA SER A 101 6.40 -19.77 21.23
C SER A 101 6.37 -19.13 19.85
N GLU A 102 5.54 -19.66 18.94
CA GLU A 102 5.42 -19.14 17.58
C GLU A 102 4.86 -17.72 17.58
N LEU A 103 3.92 -17.39 18.48
CA LEU A 103 3.40 -16.02 18.60
C LEU A 103 4.46 -14.99 19.01
N GLN A 104 5.54 -15.40 19.68
CA GLN A 104 6.63 -14.48 20.04
C GLN A 104 7.40 -13.98 18.81
N ASN A 105 7.29 -14.70 17.69
CA ASN A 105 7.86 -14.28 16.42
C ASN A 105 7.08 -13.13 15.79
N TYR A 106 5.96 -12.67 16.35
CA TYR A 106 5.11 -11.65 15.75
C TYR A 106 4.87 -10.48 16.71
N SER A 107 5.19 -9.27 16.28
CA SER A 107 4.96 -8.03 17.01
C SER A 107 4.43 -6.96 16.08
N PHE A 108 3.25 -6.43 16.41
CA PHE A 108 2.59 -5.38 15.65
C PHE A 108 2.18 -4.26 16.59
N LYS A 109 2.58 -3.02 16.26
CA LYS A 109 2.23 -1.83 17.02
C LYS A 109 1.73 -0.76 16.09
N ILE A 110 0.58 -0.18 16.40
CA ILE A 110 0.13 1.07 15.80
C ILE A 110 0.82 2.19 16.54
N VAL A 111 1.52 3.04 15.81
CA VAL A 111 2.22 4.20 16.33
C VAL A 111 1.75 5.46 15.64
N GLN A 112 1.88 6.58 16.35
CA GLN A 112 1.64 7.92 15.83
C GLN A 112 2.92 8.73 15.97
N TYR A 113 3.33 9.35 14.88
CA TYR A 113 4.40 10.34 14.82
C TYR A 113 3.81 11.74 14.74
N ASN A 114 4.51 12.73 15.29
CA ASN A 114 4.16 14.14 15.18
C ASN A 114 4.78 14.75 13.90
N GLY A 115 4.39 14.23 12.74
CA GLY A 115 4.99 14.54 11.43
C GLY A 115 5.92 13.43 10.93
N PHE A 116 6.24 13.46 9.63
CA PHE A 116 7.03 12.42 8.94
C PHE A 116 8.44 12.25 9.51
N ASP A 117 9.16 13.35 9.75
CA ASP A 117 10.55 13.32 10.23
C ASP A 117 10.66 13.35 11.77
N SER A 118 9.53 13.20 12.46
CA SER A 118 9.52 13.32 13.91
C SER A 118 10.15 12.08 14.57
N PRO A 119 11.14 12.24 15.46
CA PRO A 119 11.61 11.13 16.29
C PRO A 119 10.59 10.76 17.38
N ASP A 120 9.63 11.65 17.66
CA ASP A 120 8.64 11.47 18.70
C ASP A 120 7.57 10.47 18.24
N VAL A 121 7.61 9.28 18.85
CA VAL A 121 6.70 8.19 18.54
C VAL A 121 5.84 7.84 19.75
N LYS A 122 4.53 7.92 19.58
CA LYS A 122 3.54 7.47 20.57
C LYS A 122 3.00 6.11 20.14
N VAL A 123 3.02 5.12 21.04
CA VAL A 123 2.30 3.86 20.82
C VAL A 123 0.81 4.11 21.04
N VAL A 124 0.01 3.83 20.01
CA VAL A 124 -1.46 3.98 20.02
C VAL A 124 -2.12 2.65 20.39
N GLN A 125 -1.62 1.55 19.84
CA GLN A 125 -2.14 0.20 20.11
C GLN A 125 -1.00 -0.82 20.01
N GLU A 126 -0.88 -1.70 21.00
CA GLU A 126 -0.05 -2.90 20.92
C GLU A 126 -0.94 -4.11 20.66
N CYS A 127 -0.63 -4.88 19.62
CA CYS A 127 -1.50 -5.95 19.13
C CYS A 127 -1.05 -7.28 19.75
N VAL A 128 -1.62 -7.63 20.90
CA VAL A 128 -1.34 -8.91 21.58
C VAL A 128 -2.30 -9.97 21.07
N PHE A 129 -1.76 -11.04 20.49
CA PHE A 129 -2.55 -12.18 20.01
C PHE A 129 -3.08 -13.03 21.16
N ASN A 130 -4.30 -13.55 21.02
CA ASN A 130 -4.91 -14.43 21.97
C ASN A 130 -4.37 -15.87 21.82
N GLU A 131 -3.43 -16.23 22.69
CA GLU A 131 -2.77 -17.54 22.70
C GLU A 131 -3.76 -18.71 22.76
N SER A 132 -4.86 -18.57 23.50
CA SER A 132 -5.85 -19.66 23.66
C SER A 132 -6.67 -19.87 22.39
N LEU A 133 -6.99 -18.79 21.68
CA LEU A 133 -7.78 -18.84 20.45
C LEU A 133 -6.93 -19.17 19.22
N SER A 134 -5.64 -18.87 19.23
CA SER A 134 -4.72 -19.20 18.13
C SER A 134 -4.16 -20.61 18.22
N LYS A 135 -4.18 -21.22 19.41
CA LYS A 135 -3.50 -22.49 19.70
C LYS A 135 -3.81 -23.57 18.67
N ASP A 136 -2.76 -24.21 18.17
CA ASP A 136 -2.79 -25.34 17.25
C ASP A 136 -3.44 -25.05 15.88
N LYS A 137 -3.67 -23.76 15.55
CA LYS A 137 -4.18 -23.34 14.23
C LYS A 137 -3.04 -23.06 13.26
N TYR A 138 -3.25 -23.38 11.99
CA TYR A 138 -2.35 -22.98 10.90
C TYR A 138 -2.60 -21.54 10.44
N THR A 139 -3.82 -21.05 10.62
CA THR A 139 -4.19 -19.68 10.27
C THR A 139 -5.04 -19.07 11.38
N TYR A 140 -4.72 -17.83 11.74
CA TYR A 140 -5.45 -17.12 12.79
C TYR A 140 -5.63 -15.64 12.43
N LEU A 141 -6.89 -15.25 12.27
CA LEU A 141 -7.32 -13.86 12.16
C LEU A 141 -7.63 -13.31 13.55
N GLN A 142 -7.06 -12.16 13.89
CA GLN A 142 -7.49 -11.37 15.04
C GLN A 142 -7.66 -9.90 14.63
N SER A 143 -8.56 -9.21 15.31
CA SER A 143 -8.86 -7.80 15.04
C SER A 143 -8.66 -6.94 16.29
N TRP A 144 -8.27 -5.70 16.06
CA TRP A 144 -8.15 -4.64 17.06
C TRP A 144 -8.81 -3.37 16.52
N THR A 145 -9.12 -2.48 17.45
CA THR A 145 -9.59 -1.13 17.13
C THR A 145 -8.64 -0.11 17.70
N PHE A 146 -8.48 1.02 17.04
CA PHE A 146 -7.68 2.14 17.53
C PHE A 146 -8.34 3.47 17.17
N GLU A 147 -8.13 4.49 17.99
CA GLU A 147 -8.60 5.83 17.68
C GLU A 147 -7.56 6.57 16.84
N ALA A 148 -7.98 7.10 15.69
CA ALA A 148 -7.16 7.99 14.88
C ALA A 148 -7.77 9.39 14.85
N ILE A 149 -6.93 10.42 15.00
CA ILE A 149 -7.33 11.82 14.89
C ILE A 149 -6.54 12.42 13.73
N VAL A 150 -7.24 12.71 12.64
CA VAL A 150 -6.68 13.27 11.41
C VAL A 150 -7.50 14.50 10.97
N PRO A 151 -6.87 15.56 10.43
CA PRO A 151 -7.54 16.81 10.07
C PRO A 151 -8.25 16.75 8.70
N TYR A 152 -8.43 15.56 8.13
CA TYR A 152 -9.04 15.38 6.82
C TYR A 152 -10.18 14.37 6.85
N LYS A 153 -10.97 14.40 5.78
CA LYS A 153 -11.98 13.41 5.47
C LYS A 153 -11.93 13.13 3.98
N VAL A 154 -11.56 11.91 3.62
CA VAL A 154 -11.59 11.42 2.23
C VAL A 154 -12.74 10.43 2.07
N THR A 155 -13.33 10.40 0.89
CA THR A 155 -14.43 9.45 0.62
C THR A 155 -13.89 8.03 0.50
N GLY A 156 -12.77 7.86 -0.21
CA GLY A 156 -12.16 6.56 -0.42
C GLY A 156 -13.18 5.55 -0.97
N TRP A 157 -13.14 4.35 -0.40
CA TRP A 157 -14.03 3.24 -0.75
C TRP A 157 -15.23 3.06 0.20
N ILE A 158 -15.44 3.94 1.18
CA ILE A 158 -16.43 3.71 2.27
C ILE A 158 -17.88 3.61 1.78
N TYR A 159 -18.19 4.22 0.64
CA TYR A 159 -19.51 4.15 0.00
C TYR A 159 -19.51 3.29 -1.26
N SER A 160 -18.44 2.55 -1.52
CA SER A 160 -18.36 1.70 -2.71
C SER A 160 -19.43 0.64 -2.68
N PHE A 161 -19.93 0.32 -3.87
CA PHE A 161 -20.86 -0.75 -4.10
C PHE A 161 -20.25 -2.11 -3.73
N ASN A 162 -21.10 -3.01 -3.22
CA ASN A 162 -20.72 -4.36 -2.88
C ASN A 162 -20.65 -5.22 -4.14
N LEU A 163 -19.44 -5.49 -4.62
CA LEU A 163 -19.17 -6.24 -5.84
C LEU A 163 -19.65 -7.70 -5.77
N LYS A 164 -19.94 -8.23 -4.58
CA LYS A 164 -20.57 -9.55 -4.42
C LYS A 164 -21.98 -9.62 -5.04
N GLU A 165 -22.61 -8.46 -5.24
CA GLU A 165 -23.94 -8.37 -5.86
C GLU A 165 -23.88 -8.33 -7.39
N GLU A 166 -22.68 -8.29 -7.99
CA GLU A 166 -22.50 -8.28 -9.45
C GLU A 166 -22.31 -9.68 -10.03
N ASN A 167 -22.57 -9.80 -11.34
CA ASN A 167 -22.16 -10.98 -12.07
C ASN A 167 -20.62 -11.05 -12.11
N LYS A 168 -20.08 -12.12 -11.53
CA LYS A 168 -18.62 -12.31 -11.37
C LYS A 168 -17.87 -12.34 -12.70
N ASP A 169 -18.44 -12.93 -13.75
CA ASP A 169 -17.79 -13.03 -15.06
C ASP A 169 -17.76 -11.67 -15.77
N HIS A 170 -18.83 -10.88 -15.64
CA HIS A 170 -18.87 -9.51 -16.13
C HIS A 170 -17.83 -8.62 -15.43
N LEU A 171 -17.77 -8.69 -14.09
CA LEU A 171 -16.79 -7.96 -13.30
C LEU A 171 -15.36 -8.37 -13.65
N LEU A 172 -15.10 -9.69 -13.77
CA LEU A 172 -13.79 -10.20 -14.19
C LEU A 172 -13.41 -9.65 -15.57
N ASN A 173 -14.31 -9.72 -16.55
CA ASN A 173 -14.04 -9.19 -17.89
C ASN A 173 -13.74 -7.67 -17.86
N GLU A 174 -14.49 -6.88 -17.10
CA GLU A 174 -14.22 -5.43 -16.93
C GLU A 174 -12.81 -5.18 -16.35
N VAL A 175 -12.43 -5.93 -15.31
CA VAL A 175 -11.09 -5.87 -14.70
C VAL A 175 -10.02 -6.28 -15.70
N GLN A 176 -10.20 -7.38 -16.43
CA GLN A 176 -9.24 -7.83 -17.45
C GLN A 176 -9.03 -6.78 -18.55
N GLN A 177 -10.11 -6.16 -19.05
CA GLN A 177 -10.02 -5.09 -20.03
C GLN A 177 -9.29 -3.86 -19.49
N PHE A 178 -9.50 -3.53 -18.21
CA PHE A 178 -8.76 -2.46 -17.54
C PHE A 178 -7.25 -2.75 -17.51
N TYR A 179 -6.87 -3.96 -17.10
CA TYR A 179 -5.46 -4.39 -17.06
C TYR A 179 -4.83 -4.37 -18.45
N LEU A 180 -5.52 -4.88 -19.49
CA LEU A 180 -5.04 -4.83 -20.88
C LEU A 180 -4.84 -3.40 -21.38
N LYS A 181 -5.80 -2.50 -21.11
CA LYS A 181 -5.66 -1.08 -21.46
C LYS A 181 -4.44 -0.49 -20.77
N THR A 182 -4.27 -0.76 -19.49
CA THR A 182 -3.20 -0.17 -18.68
C THR A 182 -1.82 -0.70 -19.08
N TRP A 183 -1.72 -2.01 -19.35
CA TRP A 183 -0.53 -2.62 -19.92
C TRP A 183 -0.09 -1.94 -21.22
N ASN A 184 -1.02 -1.66 -22.14
CA ASN A 184 -0.69 -0.95 -23.38
C ASN A 184 -0.17 0.47 -23.13
N LEU A 185 -0.74 1.19 -22.15
CA LEU A 185 -0.29 2.52 -21.78
C LEU A 185 1.13 2.49 -21.19
N ILE A 186 1.41 1.55 -20.27
CA ILE A 186 2.73 1.39 -19.68
C ILE A 186 3.74 0.96 -20.75
N ASN A 187 3.42 -0.06 -21.54
CA ASN A 187 4.33 -0.62 -22.54
C ASN A 187 4.64 0.36 -23.69
N SER A 188 3.76 1.32 -23.95
CA SER A 188 4.01 2.42 -24.90
C SER A 188 4.73 3.62 -24.29
N GLY A 189 4.89 3.66 -22.96
CA GLY A 189 5.46 4.79 -22.22
C GLY A 189 4.52 5.99 -22.11
N ASN A 190 3.20 5.79 -22.24
CA ASN A 190 2.20 6.86 -22.22
C ASN A 190 1.83 7.26 -20.78
N TYR A 191 2.75 8.00 -20.14
CA TYR A 191 2.58 8.51 -18.79
C TYR A 191 1.32 9.38 -18.61
N ILE A 192 0.97 10.22 -19.59
CA ILE A 192 -0.15 11.18 -19.44
C ILE A 192 -1.48 10.43 -19.26
N GLU A 193 -1.75 9.43 -20.11
CA GLU A 193 -2.98 8.63 -19.98
C GLU A 193 -2.93 7.67 -18.79
N TYR A 194 -1.75 7.15 -18.45
CA TYR A 194 -1.57 6.36 -17.23
C TYR A 194 -1.87 7.20 -15.97
N TYR A 195 -1.43 8.45 -15.93
CA TYR A 195 -1.66 9.31 -14.77
C TYR A 195 -3.15 9.55 -14.52
N LYS A 196 -3.96 9.71 -15.58
CA LYS A 196 -5.42 9.83 -15.43
C LYS A 196 -6.08 8.63 -14.74
N ILE A 197 -5.48 7.44 -14.86
CA ILE A 197 -5.97 6.24 -14.15
C ILE A 197 -5.75 6.37 -12.64
N ILE A 198 -4.59 6.89 -12.22
CA ILE A 198 -4.19 6.93 -10.81
C ILE A 198 -4.40 8.31 -10.15
N GLU A 199 -4.87 9.32 -10.89
CA GLU A 199 -4.97 10.70 -10.43
C GLU A 199 -5.78 10.79 -9.13
N ARG A 200 -6.93 10.11 -9.07
CA ARG A 200 -7.77 10.09 -7.86
C ARG A 200 -7.03 9.53 -6.64
N ARG A 201 -6.37 8.38 -6.80
CA ARG A 201 -5.52 7.78 -5.76
C ARG A 201 -4.44 8.77 -5.31
N HIS A 202 -3.78 9.43 -6.24
CA HIS A 202 -2.74 10.40 -5.94
C HIS A 202 -3.28 11.61 -5.16
N GLN A 203 -4.42 12.18 -5.56
CA GLN A 203 -5.07 13.28 -4.83
C GLN A 203 -5.47 12.88 -3.39
N GLU A 204 -6.00 11.67 -3.21
CA GLU A 204 -6.32 11.17 -1.87
C GLU A 204 -5.06 11.00 -1.01
N ASN A 205 -3.95 10.50 -1.59
CA ASN A 205 -2.68 10.40 -0.89
C ASN A 205 -2.10 11.78 -0.52
N LEU A 206 -2.19 12.77 -1.42
CA LEU A 206 -1.77 14.15 -1.12
C LEU A 206 -2.55 14.71 0.09
N ILE A 207 -3.84 14.39 0.21
CA ILE A 207 -4.63 14.81 1.38
C ILE A 207 -4.19 14.03 2.63
N ALA A 208 -4.13 12.70 2.55
CA ALA A 208 -3.86 11.83 3.69
C ALA A 208 -2.47 12.03 4.31
N PHE A 209 -1.50 12.40 3.47
CA PHE A 209 -0.12 12.67 3.83
C PHE A 209 0.23 14.15 3.78
N TYR A 210 -0.76 15.04 3.86
CA TYR A 210 -0.56 16.48 4.10
C TYR A 210 0.31 17.18 3.05
N ASN A 211 0.20 16.77 1.79
CA ASN A 211 0.95 17.28 0.64
C ASN A 211 2.47 17.25 0.88
N SER A 212 2.95 16.15 1.47
CA SER A 212 4.36 15.99 1.78
C SER A 212 5.22 15.90 0.53
N SER A 213 6.52 16.18 0.66
CA SER A 213 7.50 16.06 -0.43
C SER A 213 7.52 14.64 -0.98
N GLU A 214 7.37 13.64 -0.11
CA GLU A 214 7.50 12.23 -0.43
C GLU A 214 6.41 11.78 -1.41
N VAL A 215 5.16 12.24 -1.25
CA VAL A 215 4.07 11.91 -2.19
C VAL A 215 4.32 12.55 -3.57
N ASN A 216 4.92 13.73 -3.60
CA ASN A 216 5.28 14.41 -4.85
C ASN A 216 6.49 13.76 -5.52
N GLU A 217 7.45 13.27 -4.74
CA GLU A 217 8.58 12.49 -5.23
C GLU A 217 8.13 11.15 -5.83
N GLU A 218 7.26 10.40 -5.14
CA GLU A 218 6.65 9.17 -5.66
C GLU A 218 5.95 9.42 -7.01
N HIS A 219 5.21 10.54 -7.13
CA HIS A 219 4.59 10.93 -8.39
C HIS A 219 5.61 11.14 -9.53
N ASN A 220 6.73 11.80 -9.23
CA ASN A 220 7.80 12.00 -10.20
C ASN A 220 8.47 10.67 -10.59
N GLU A 221 8.64 9.76 -9.63
CA GLU A 221 9.18 8.42 -9.86
C GLU A 221 8.27 7.58 -10.76
N ILE A 222 6.95 7.68 -10.62
CA ILE A 222 5.99 6.98 -11.50
C ILE A 222 6.24 7.32 -12.96
N LYS A 223 6.50 8.58 -13.30
CA LYS A 223 6.81 8.96 -14.68
C LYS A 223 8.04 8.23 -15.19
N GLN A 224 9.11 8.17 -14.39
CA GLN A 224 10.32 7.46 -14.77
C GLN A 224 10.08 5.95 -14.90
N ARG A 225 9.34 5.34 -13.97
CA ARG A 225 8.95 3.92 -14.01
C ARG A 225 8.22 3.56 -15.31
N ILE A 226 7.27 4.40 -15.75
CA ILE A 226 6.55 4.21 -17.02
C ILE A 226 7.49 4.30 -18.23
N LEU A 227 8.48 5.19 -18.21
CA LEU A 227 9.47 5.30 -19.26
C LEU A 227 10.41 4.09 -19.28
N ASP A 228 10.83 3.61 -18.11
CA ASP A 228 11.72 2.46 -17.96
C ASP A 228 11.05 1.14 -18.40
N ALA A 229 9.74 1.01 -18.18
CA ALA A 229 8.91 -0.13 -18.56
C ALA A 229 8.56 -0.19 -20.05
N LYS A 230 8.79 0.88 -20.81
CA LYS A 230 8.43 0.98 -22.23
C LYS A 230 9.09 -0.15 -23.05
N GLY A 231 8.26 -0.97 -23.70
CA GLY A 231 8.69 -2.11 -24.50
C GLY A 231 9.20 -3.32 -23.69
N LYS A 232 9.07 -3.31 -22.37
CA LYS A 232 9.60 -4.35 -21.46
C LYS A 232 8.53 -5.05 -20.62
N MET A 233 7.26 -4.72 -20.81
CA MET A 233 6.18 -5.34 -20.05
C MET A 233 6.02 -6.81 -20.45
N TYR A 234 5.90 -7.70 -19.45
CA TYR A 234 5.56 -9.10 -19.70
C TYR A 234 4.08 -9.26 -20.04
N PRO A 235 3.69 -10.34 -20.74
CA PRO A 235 2.28 -10.68 -20.91
C PRO A 235 1.55 -10.79 -19.57
N ILE A 236 0.29 -10.34 -19.53
CA ILE A 236 -0.52 -10.34 -18.30
C ILE A 236 -0.97 -11.76 -17.97
N ASP A 237 -0.79 -12.18 -16.72
CA ASP A 237 -1.41 -13.37 -16.15
C ASP A 237 -2.78 -13.03 -15.53
N PHE A 238 -3.84 -13.70 -15.99
CA PHE A 238 -5.21 -13.53 -15.50
C PHE A 238 -5.64 -14.64 -14.52
N SER A 239 -4.70 -15.44 -14.02
CA SER A 239 -4.99 -16.67 -13.28
C SER A 239 -5.69 -16.45 -11.93
N LYS A 240 -5.44 -15.34 -11.24
CA LYS A 240 -6.02 -15.09 -9.91
C LYS A 240 -6.82 -13.80 -9.86
N PHE A 241 -8.14 -13.95 -9.75
CA PHE A 241 -9.06 -12.85 -9.52
C PHE A 241 -9.67 -12.93 -8.13
N TYR A 242 -9.51 -11.84 -7.38
CA TYR A 242 -10.13 -11.68 -6.07
C TYR A 242 -11.13 -10.53 -6.12
N SER A 243 -12.34 -10.82 -5.65
CA SER A 243 -13.35 -9.81 -5.36
C SER A 243 -13.94 -10.14 -4.00
N ASP A 244 -13.69 -9.30 -3.01
CA ASP A 244 -14.31 -9.44 -1.70
C ASP A 244 -14.93 -8.13 -1.24
N GLY A 245 -16.22 -8.21 -0.91
CA GLY A 245 -17.05 -7.08 -0.56
C GLY A 245 -17.01 -6.01 -1.64
N ARG A 246 -16.26 -4.95 -1.39
CA ARG A 246 -16.27 -3.70 -2.18
C ARG A 246 -15.07 -3.54 -3.11
N LEU A 247 -14.13 -4.48 -3.08
CA LEU A 247 -12.86 -4.37 -3.77
C LEU A 247 -12.63 -5.54 -4.73
N ALA A 248 -11.93 -5.25 -5.80
CA ALA A 248 -11.48 -6.23 -6.77
C ALA A 248 -9.99 -6.04 -7.06
N VAL A 249 -9.26 -7.15 -7.24
CA VAL A 249 -7.82 -7.19 -7.55
C VAL A 249 -7.55 -8.36 -8.48
N LEU A 250 -6.64 -8.17 -9.42
CA LEU A 250 -6.06 -9.26 -10.21
C LEU A 250 -4.62 -9.49 -9.74
N GLU A 251 -4.25 -10.75 -9.58
CA GLU A 251 -2.92 -11.19 -9.21
C GLU A 251 -2.40 -12.28 -10.16
N ASP A 252 -1.08 -12.42 -10.24
CA ASP A 252 -0.42 -13.55 -10.88
C ASP A 252 -0.43 -14.81 -9.97
N LYS A 253 0.15 -15.90 -10.47
CA LYS A 253 0.27 -17.17 -9.72
C LYS A 253 1.00 -17.07 -8.38
N ASP A 254 1.88 -16.10 -8.19
CA ASP A 254 2.65 -15.88 -6.95
C ASP A 254 1.97 -14.81 -6.06
N GLY A 255 0.92 -14.19 -6.59
CA GLY A 255 0.06 -13.22 -5.96
C GLY A 255 0.49 -11.77 -6.19
N PHE A 256 1.46 -11.48 -7.05
CA PHE A 256 1.86 -10.11 -7.42
C PHE A 256 0.88 -9.49 -8.41
N SER A 257 0.97 -8.19 -8.64
CA SER A 257 0.24 -7.59 -9.76
C SER A 257 0.72 -8.22 -11.08
N PRO A 258 -0.18 -8.57 -12.01
CA PRO A 258 0.23 -9.13 -13.29
C PRO A 258 0.73 -8.06 -14.28
N LEU A 259 0.82 -6.79 -13.85
CA LEU A 259 1.51 -5.72 -14.58
C LEU A 259 2.96 -5.65 -14.10
N VAL A 260 3.82 -6.42 -14.75
CA VAL A 260 5.23 -6.55 -14.40
C VAL A 260 6.14 -6.19 -15.57
N TYR A 261 7.24 -5.53 -15.27
CA TYR A 261 8.37 -5.37 -16.17
C TYR A 261 9.67 -5.69 -15.44
N GLU A 262 10.70 -6.00 -16.22
CA GLU A 262 12.03 -6.27 -15.70
C GLU A 262 13.06 -5.44 -16.47
N THR A 263 14.07 -5.03 -15.73
CA THR A 263 15.30 -4.44 -16.23
C THR A 263 16.46 -5.34 -15.81
N ASP A 264 17.66 -5.10 -16.36
CA ASP A 264 18.85 -5.84 -15.94
C ASP A 264 19.16 -5.68 -14.43
N GLN A 265 18.55 -4.71 -13.75
CA GLN A 265 18.80 -4.37 -12.36
C GLN A 265 17.70 -4.83 -11.40
N TYR A 266 16.44 -4.87 -11.84
CA TYR A 266 15.31 -5.13 -10.96
C TYR A 266 14.05 -5.54 -11.73
N THR A 267 13.16 -6.26 -11.05
CA THR A 267 11.76 -6.50 -11.43
C THR A 267 10.85 -5.53 -10.69
N ASP A 268 9.88 -4.92 -11.35
CA ASP A 268 8.94 -3.99 -10.74
C ASP A 268 7.50 -4.23 -11.22
N TYR A 269 6.54 -3.88 -10.36
CA TYR A 269 5.13 -4.22 -10.47
C TYR A 269 4.24 -2.97 -10.32
N PHE A 270 3.18 -2.89 -11.12
CA PHE A 270 2.14 -1.85 -11.02
C PHE A 270 0.88 -2.43 -10.39
N GLY A 271 0.70 -2.24 -9.08
CA GLY A 271 -0.47 -2.74 -8.34
C GLY A 271 -1.68 -1.80 -8.40
N PHE A 272 -2.87 -2.39 -8.48
CA PHE A 272 -4.15 -1.68 -8.42
C PHE A 272 -5.15 -2.38 -7.51
N ILE A 273 -5.86 -1.59 -6.71
CA ILE A 273 -7.10 -1.99 -6.06
C ILE A 273 -8.27 -1.27 -6.72
N PHE A 274 -9.24 -2.04 -7.20
CA PHE A 274 -10.44 -1.52 -7.81
C PHE A 274 -11.57 -1.43 -6.81
N HIS A 275 -12.37 -0.38 -6.95
CA HIS A 275 -13.68 -0.29 -6.31
C HIS A 275 -14.69 0.26 -7.30
N ARG A 276 -15.98 0.07 -7.01
CA ARG A 276 -17.06 0.72 -7.75
C ARG A 276 -17.74 1.77 -6.86
N PRO A 277 -17.72 3.07 -7.23
CA PRO A 277 -18.30 4.10 -6.36
C PRO A 277 -19.81 3.97 -6.13
N LYS A 278 -20.54 3.45 -7.13
CA LYS A 278 -22.00 3.24 -7.09
C LYS A 278 -22.42 2.17 -8.11
N PRO A 279 -23.60 1.55 -7.99
CA PRO A 279 -24.08 0.54 -8.94
C PRO A 279 -23.96 1.02 -10.39
N GLY A 280 -23.31 0.22 -11.24
CA GLY A 280 -23.16 0.48 -12.68
C GLY A 280 -22.21 1.61 -13.09
N ALA A 281 -21.57 2.33 -12.17
CA ALA A 281 -20.49 3.27 -12.52
C ALA A 281 -19.21 2.51 -12.89
N PRO A 282 -18.30 3.03 -13.72
CA PRO A 282 -17.02 2.35 -14.02
C PRO A 282 -16.19 2.04 -12.77
N LEU A 283 -15.36 0.99 -12.83
CA LEU A 283 -14.35 0.76 -11.79
C LEU A 283 -13.33 1.91 -11.72
N GLU A 284 -12.97 2.29 -10.50
CA GLU A 284 -11.96 3.30 -10.19
C GLU A 284 -10.81 2.65 -9.39
N VAL A 285 -9.59 3.18 -9.53
CA VAL A 285 -8.42 2.79 -8.73
C VAL A 285 -8.42 3.59 -7.44
N ILE A 286 -8.34 2.91 -6.29
CA ILE A 286 -8.35 3.57 -4.98
C ILE A 286 -7.01 3.52 -4.28
N ARG A 287 -6.23 2.45 -4.38
CA ARG A 287 -4.90 2.31 -3.76
C ARG A 287 -4.01 1.41 -4.60
#